data_AF-A0A6L5DUW8-F1
#
_entry.id   AF-A0A6L5DUW8-F1
#
_cell.length_a   1.000
_cell.length_b   1.000
_cell.length_c   1.000
_cell.angle_alpha   90.00
_cell.angle_beta   90.00
_cell.angle_gamma   90.00
#
_symmetry.space_group_name_H-M   'P 1'
#
loop_
_entity.id
_entity.type
_entity.pdbx_description
1 polymer ?
#
loop_
_entity_poly.entity_id
_entity_poly.type
_entity_poly.pdbx_seq_one_letter_code
_entity_poly.pdbx_strand_id
1 'polypeptide(L)'
;MKIYRFILFFSLCLMIACDKDSETQLDEEKEQFVPTDVFVKVKANYTIDQVFSFINGFEHEVENIHSLTFTSDFPSDSLQYILDFLNAKTYTNDGNVWFVNGYLHYQTKLVTIFPRLFDMKNKSYQSDWIESMEILKLNEVIEGEIAGSIIYFHVPEGDEKAWVRKFEEYEFVEWAEVNHILNLNPYP
;
A
#
# COMPACT_ATOMS: atom_id res chain seq x y z
N MET A 1 52.96 -37.20 38.34
CA MET A 1 52.80 -35.82 37.81
C MET A 1 52.15 -35.78 36.41
N LYS A 2 51.03 -36.49 36.15
CA LYS A 2 50.41 -36.49 34.79
C LYS A 2 48.88 -36.71 34.73
N ILE A 3 48.12 -36.55 35.83
CA ILE A 3 46.66 -36.77 35.82
C ILE A 3 45.85 -35.50 36.09
N TYR A 4 46.42 -34.53 36.84
CA TYR A 4 45.70 -33.29 37.21
C TYR A 4 45.57 -32.26 36.07
N ARG A 5 46.31 -32.41 34.96
CA ARG A 5 46.20 -31.50 33.80
C ARG A 5 45.04 -31.84 32.85
N PHE A 6 44.49 -33.04 32.90
CA PHE A 6 43.36 -33.42 32.06
C PHE A 6 42.00 -33.03 32.66
N ILE A 7 41.91 -32.98 33.99
CA ILE A 7 40.66 -32.61 34.70
C ILE A 7 40.36 -31.11 34.54
N LEU A 8 41.40 -30.27 34.44
CA LEU A 8 41.21 -28.83 34.26
C LEU A 8 40.73 -28.44 32.84
N PHE A 9 40.99 -29.27 31.84
CA PHE A 9 40.55 -29.02 30.46
C PHE A 9 39.10 -29.49 30.22
N PHE A 10 38.63 -30.51 30.95
CA PHE A 10 37.25 -30.98 30.86
C PHE A 10 36.25 -30.06 31.60
N SER A 11 36.70 -29.36 32.64
CA SER A 11 35.87 -28.39 33.37
C SER A 11 35.63 -27.08 32.62
N LEU A 12 36.43 -26.75 31.59
CA LEU A 12 36.27 -25.50 30.82
C LEU A 12 35.28 -25.66 29.66
N CYS A 13 35.02 -26.89 29.20
CA CYS A 13 34.06 -27.15 28.12
C CYS A 13 32.59 -27.17 28.57
N LEU A 14 32.32 -27.23 29.88
CA LEU A 14 30.95 -27.25 30.41
C LEU A 14 30.31 -25.87 30.56
N MET A 15 31.04 -24.79 30.28
CA MET A 15 30.53 -23.40 30.39
C MET A 15 30.17 -22.78 29.02
N ILE A 16 30.21 -23.54 27.92
CA ILE A 16 29.76 -23.10 26.59
C ILE A 16 28.36 -23.68 26.24
N ALA A 17 27.82 -24.57 27.09
CA ALA A 17 26.39 -24.89 27.05
C ALA A 17 25.62 -23.75 27.74
N CYS A 18 25.57 -22.60 27.08
CA CYS A 18 24.58 -21.58 27.40
C CYS A 18 23.23 -22.21 27.07
N ASP A 19 22.44 -22.47 28.11
CA ASP A 19 21.02 -22.79 27.98
C ASP A 19 20.40 -21.77 27.03
N LYS A 20 19.94 -22.24 25.88
CA LYS A 20 18.96 -21.54 25.07
C LYS A 20 17.64 -21.73 25.79
N ASP A 21 17.49 -21.04 26.92
CA ASP A 21 16.23 -20.91 27.61
C ASP A 21 15.23 -20.30 26.63
N SER A 22 14.28 -21.13 26.21
CA SER A 22 12.92 -20.75 25.81
C SER A 22 12.78 -19.45 25.00
N GLU A 23 13.49 -19.35 23.87
CA GLU A 23 12.88 -18.66 22.74
C GLU A 23 11.66 -19.49 22.35
N THR A 24 10.52 -18.95 22.78
CA THR A 24 9.18 -19.29 22.36
C THR A 24 9.26 -19.86 20.95
N GLN A 25 8.93 -21.15 20.80
CA GLN A 25 8.31 -21.64 19.57
C GLN A 25 6.99 -20.84 19.45
N LEU A 26 7.10 -19.57 19.06
CA LEU A 26 6.09 -18.97 18.22
C LEU A 26 6.22 -19.81 16.97
N ASP A 27 5.34 -20.80 16.87
CA ASP A 27 5.05 -21.47 15.63
C ASP A 27 5.17 -20.41 14.52
N GLU A 28 6.02 -20.67 13.53
CA GLU A 28 5.86 -20.04 12.23
C GLU A 28 4.45 -20.46 11.78
N GLU A 29 3.41 -19.78 12.25
CA GLU A 29 2.15 -19.68 11.54
C GLU A 29 2.60 -19.24 10.17
N LYS A 30 2.61 -20.17 9.21
CA LYS A 30 2.87 -19.89 7.80
C LYS A 30 2.02 -18.67 7.49
N GLU A 31 2.66 -17.50 7.37
CA GLU A 31 1.96 -16.23 7.18
C GLU A 31 0.99 -16.43 6.03
N GLN A 32 -0.29 -16.47 6.37
CA GLN A 32 -1.33 -16.65 5.38
C GLN A 32 -1.55 -15.29 4.74
N PHE A 33 -1.51 -15.25 3.43
CA PHE A 33 -1.86 -14.09 2.64
C PHE A 33 -2.94 -14.49 1.64
N VAL A 34 -3.72 -13.52 1.20
CA VAL A 34 -4.73 -13.72 0.16
C VAL A 34 -3.98 -14.03 -1.13
N PRO A 35 -4.24 -15.20 -1.76
CA PRO A 35 -3.62 -15.54 -3.04
C PRO A 35 -3.84 -14.42 -4.05
N THR A 36 -2.89 -14.27 -4.98
CA THR A 36 -2.87 -13.23 -6.04
C THR A 36 -2.67 -11.79 -5.58
N ASP A 37 -2.91 -11.46 -4.31
CA ASP A 37 -2.98 -10.08 -3.86
C ASP A 37 -1.62 -9.48 -3.49
N VAL A 38 -1.24 -8.39 -4.17
CA VAL A 38 -0.04 -7.61 -3.86
C VAL A 38 -0.36 -6.11 -3.78
N PHE A 39 0.09 -5.47 -2.71
CA PHE A 39 0.03 -4.02 -2.54
C PHE A 39 1.38 -3.39 -2.89
N VAL A 40 1.35 -2.26 -3.59
CA VAL A 40 2.54 -1.49 -3.94
C VAL A 40 2.32 -0.03 -3.55
N LYS A 41 3.07 0.48 -2.58
CA LYS A 41 3.11 1.92 -2.28
C LYS A 41 4.14 2.60 -3.17
N VAL A 42 3.71 3.63 -3.87
CA VAL A 42 4.61 4.52 -4.63
C VAL A 42 4.93 5.77 -3.81
N LYS A 43 6.11 6.32 -4.06
CA LYS A 43 6.60 7.55 -3.43
C LYS A 43 5.72 8.75 -3.77
N ALA A 44 5.74 9.73 -2.88
CA ALA A 44 4.96 10.96 -2.94
C ALA A 44 5.03 11.71 -4.29
N ASN A 45 6.21 11.75 -4.91
CA ASN A 45 6.45 12.46 -6.16
C ASN A 45 6.17 11.64 -7.43
N TYR A 46 5.68 10.40 -7.29
CA TYR A 46 5.30 9.56 -8.41
C TYR A 46 3.81 9.76 -8.72
N THR A 47 3.52 10.66 -9.66
CA THR A 47 2.17 11.18 -9.90
C THR A 47 1.24 10.16 -10.52
N ILE A 48 -0.07 10.44 -10.48
CA ILE A 48 -1.10 9.55 -11.00
C ILE A 48 -0.90 9.20 -12.50
N ASP A 49 -0.41 10.12 -13.32
CA ASP A 49 -0.08 9.85 -14.73
C ASP A 49 1.04 8.79 -14.87
N GLN A 50 2.03 8.86 -13.98
CA GLN A 50 3.14 7.91 -13.94
C GLN A 50 2.67 6.56 -13.39
N VAL A 51 1.75 6.56 -12.43
CA VAL A 51 1.06 5.35 -11.95
C VAL A 51 0.29 4.68 -13.08
N PHE A 52 -0.52 5.43 -13.85
CA PHE A 52 -1.24 4.90 -15.01
C PHE A 52 -0.28 4.29 -16.05
N SER A 53 0.83 4.99 -16.33
CA SER A 53 1.86 4.47 -17.23
C SER A 53 2.48 3.17 -16.72
N PHE A 54 2.75 3.10 -15.42
CA PHE A 54 3.31 1.92 -14.76
C PHE A 54 2.37 0.72 -14.80
N ILE A 55 1.12 0.86 -14.38
CA ILE A 55 0.14 -0.25 -14.39
C ILE A 55 -0.17 -0.71 -15.81
N ASN A 56 -0.07 0.17 -16.80
CA ASN A 56 -0.24 -0.18 -18.21
C ASN A 56 0.93 -1.00 -18.77
N GLY A 57 2.07 -1.05 -18.08
CA GLY A 57 3.24 -1.86 -18.45
C GLY A 57 3.14 -3.34 -18.10
N PHE A 58 2.11 -3.75 -17.35
CA PHE A 58 1.87 -5.14 -16.96
C PHE A 58 0.51 -5.63 -17.41
N GLU A 59 0.35 -6.94 -17.56
CA GLU A 59 -0.93 -7.57 -17.87
C GLU A 59 -1.77 -7.87 -16.60
N HIS A 60 -1.27 -7.50 -15.42
CA HIS A 60 -1.98 -7.71 -14.15
C HIS A 60 -3.25 -6.88 -14.07
N GLU A 61 -4.26 -7.44 -13.41
CA GLU A 61 -5.43 -6.69 -13.00
C GLU A 61 -5.04 -5.75 -11.85
N VAL A 62 -5.71 -4.60 -11.80
CA VAL A 62 -5.56 -3.62 -10.73
C VAL A 62 -6.93 -3.40 -10.13
N GLU A 63 -7.11 -3.91 -8.91
CA GLU A 63 -8.37 -3.82 -8.18
C GLU A 63 -8.72 -2.35 -7.94
N ASN A 64 -7.80 -1.59 -7.34
CA ASN A 64 -7.91 -0.16 -7.20
C ASN A 64 -6.56 0.52 -6.90
N ILE A 65 -6.55 1.84 -7.06
CA ILE A 65 -5.51 2.73 -6.58
C ILE A 65 -6.13 3.59 -5.48
N HIS A 66 -5.51 3.62 -4.30
CA HIS A 66 -6.04 4.33 -3.14
C HIS A 66 -4.96 5.08 -2.37
N SER A 67 -5.38 5.69 -1.25
CA SER A 67 -4.56 6.61 -0.45
C SER A 67 -4.08 7.83 -1.25
N LEU A 68 -4.78 8.14 -2.33
CA LEU A 68 -4.56 9.34 -3.13
C LEU A 68 -5.10 10.55 -2.38
N THR A 69 -4.37 11.66 -2.45
CA THR A 69 -4.81 12.93 -1.87
C THR A 69 -4.69 14.03 -2.92
N PHE A 70 -5.79 14.76 -3.13
CA PHE A 70 -5.80 15.93 -4.01
C PHE A 70 -6.34 17.14 -3.27
N THR A 71 -5.84 18.31 -3.65
CA THR A 71 -6.41 19.61 -3.27
C THR A 71 -7.08 20.25 -4.48
N SER A 72 -8.11 21.06 -4.29
CA SER A 72 -8.78 21.77 -5.38
C SER A 72 -8.63 23.28 -5.24
N ASP A 73 -8.36 23.96 -6.36
CA ASP A 73 -8.35 25.42 -6.46
C ASP A 73 -9.75 26.02 -6.71
N PHE A 74 -10.82 25.22 -6.58
CA PHE A 74 -12.18 25.74 -6.59
C PHE A 74 -12.47 26.60 -5.35
N PRO A 75 -13.50 27.46 -5.42
CA PRO A 75 -14.02 28.18 -4.25
C PRO A 75 -14.34 27.23 -3.08
N SER A 76 -14.13 27.70 -1.85
CA SER A 76 -14.27 26.88 -0.64
C SER A 76 -15.66 26.30 -0.40
N ASP A 77 -16.70 26.89 -0.99
CA ASP A 77 -18.09 26.41 -0.94
C ASP A 77 -18.41 25.34 -2.00
N SER A 78 -17.43 24.94 -2.82
CA SER A 78 -17.60 23.96 -3.91
C SER A 78 -17.37 22.51 -3.50
N LEU A 79 -17.10 22.22 -2.22
CA LEU A 79 -16.82 20.85 -1.75
C LEU A 79 -17.90 19.86 -2.20
N GLN A 80 -19.18 20.16 -1.96
CA GLN A 80 -20.26 19.25 -2.32
C GLN A 80 -20.34 19.03 -3.84
N TYR A 81 -20.16 20.08 -4.63
CA TYR A 81 -20.14 19.98 -6.10
C TYR A 81 -19.02 19.04 -6.58
N ILE A 82 -17.83 19.16 -6.01
CA ILE A 82 -16.68 18.29 -6.33
C ILE A 82 -17.02 16.83 -5.98
N LEU A 83 -17.54 16.59 -4.77
CA LEU A 83 -17.89 15.24 -4.33
C LEU A 83 -19.00 14.63 -5.20
N ASP A 84 -20.02 15.39 -5.56
CA ASP A 84 -21.12 14.93 -6.42
C ASP A 84 -20.62 14.61 -7.84
N PHE A 85 -19.77 15.48 -8.40
CA PHE A 85 -19.18 15.28 -9.72
C PHE A 85 -18.34 14.00 -9.78
N LEU A 86 -17.48 13.80 -8.78
CA LEU A 86 -16.62 12.63 -8.72
C LEU A 86 -17.44 11.37 -8.44
N ASN A 87 -18.34 11.36 -7.45
CA ASN A 87 -19.14 10.18 -7.12
C ASN A 87 -20.17 9.79 -8.21
N ALA A 88 -20.43 10.63 -9.20
CA ALA A 88 -21.18 10.24 -10.39
C ALA A 88 -20.39 9.30 -11.32
N LYS A 89 -19.07 9.18 -11.16
CA LYS A 89 -18.18 8.35 -11.98
C LYS A 89 -18.08 6.95 -11.39
N THR A 90 -18.41 5.94 -12.18
CA THR A 90 -18.50 4.53 -11.74
C THR A 90 -17.18 3.93 -11.28
N TYR A 91 -16.04 4.56 -11.59
CA TYR A 91 -14.72 4.09 -11.19
C TYR A 91 -14.15 4.81 -9.96
N THR A 92 -14.89 5.76 -9.36
CA THR A 92 -14.47 6.42 -8.11
C THR A 92 -15.31 6.00 -6.90
N ASN A 93 -16.27 5.10 -7.12
CA ASN A 93 -17.12 4.52 -6.10
C ASN A 93 -17.43 3.06 -6.48
N ASP A 94 -17.62 2.20 -5.49
CA ASP A 94 -17.90 0.77 -5.71
C ASP A 94 -19.41 0.44 -5.73
N GLY A 95 -20.26 1.48 -5.74
CA GLY A 95 -21.71 1.36 -5.60
C GLY A 95 -22.20 0.86 -4.24
N ASN A 96 -21.31 0.63 -3.28
CA ASN A 96 -21.60 0.02 -1.98
C ASN A 96 -21.05 0.88 -0.82
N VAL A 97 -19.80 0.65 -0.43
CA VAL A 97 -19.19 1.19 0.79
C VAL A 97 -18.21 2.31 0.48
N TRP A 98 -17.58 2.29 -0.68
CA TRP A 98 -16.54 3.23 -1.06
C TRP A 98 -17.08 4.32 -1.98
N PHE A 99 -16.87 5.56 -1.56
CA PHE A 99 -17.15 6.77 -2.32
C PHE A 99 -16.04 7.79 -2.07
N VAL A 100 -15.87 8.74 -2.97
CA VAL A 100 -14.94 9.86 -2.81
C VAL A 100 -15.39 10.70 -1.63
N ASN A 101 -14.47 10.88 -0.69
CA ASN A 101 -14.65 11.71 0.50
C ASN A 101 -13.72 12.91 0.44
N GLY A 102 -13.99 13.93 1.24
CA GLY A 102 -13.16 15.11 1.34
C GLY A 102 -13.59 16.05 2.46
N TYR A 103 -12.79 17.08 2.69
CA TYR A 103 -13.09 18.12 3.66
C TYR A 103 -12.60 19.48 3.19
N LEU A 104 -13.15 20.54 3.79
CA LEU A 104 -12.65 21.91 3.64
C LEU A 104 -11.71 22.22 4.81
N HIS A 105 -10.43 22.45 4.51
CA HIS A 105 -9.47 22.78 5.57
C HIS A 105 -9.78 24.14 6.19
N TYR A 106 -9.91 24.21 7.52
CA TYR A 106 -10.49 25.37 8.19
C TYR A 106 -9.63 26.65 8.10
N GLN A 107 -8.30 26.52 8.05
CA GLN A 107 -7.37 27.65 7.98
C GLN A 107 -7.12 28.11 6.55
N THR A 108 -6.75 27.16 5.68
CA THR A 108 -6.34 27.45 4.30
C THR A 108 -7.52 27.60 3.36
N LYS A 109 -8.72 27.14 3.78
CA LYS A 109 -9.93 27.09 2.94
C LYS A 109 -9.77 26.29 1.65
N LEU A 110 -8.77 25.41 1.60
CA LEU A 110 -8.58 24.48 0.50
C LEU A 110 -9.49 23.27 0.68
N VAL A 111 -10.11 22.85 -0.43
CA VAL A 111 -10.83 21.58 -0.50
C VAL A 111 -9.80 20.47 -0.69
N THR A 112 -9.85 19.45 0.16
CA THR A 112 -9.01 18.24 0.06
C THR A 112 -9.92 17.03 -0.15
N ILE A 113 -9.59 16.16 -1.10
CA ILE A 113 -10.34 14.95 -1.42
C ILE A 113 -9.45 13.71 -1.42
N PHE A 114 -10.07 12.55 -1.17
CA PHE A 114 -9.42 11.24 -1.06
C PHE A 114 -10.13 10.23 -1.97
N PRO A 115 -9.85 10.23 -3.28
CA PRO A 115 -10.44 9.27 -4.19
C PRO A 115 -9.81 7.88 -4.01
N ARG A 116 -10.61 6.86 -4.29
CA ARG A 116 -10.16 5.52 -4.64
C ARG A 116 -10.58 5.26 -6.06
N LEU A 117 -9.65 4.79 -6.89
CA LEU A 117 -9.83 4.64 -8.33
C LEU A 117 -9.86 3.15 -8.68
N PHE A 118 -11.01 2.65 -9.11
CA PHE A 118 -11.27 1.27 -9.48
C PHE A 118 -11.09 1.05 -10.98
N ASP A 119 -10.88 -0.20 -11.39
CA ASP A 119 -10.81 -0.61 -12.81
C ASP A 119 -9.83 0.21 -13.65
N MET A 120 -8.73 0.66 -13.03
CA MET A 120 -7.80 1.60 -13.67
C MET A 120 -6.92 0.97 -14.75
N LYS A 121 -7.10 -0.30 -15.09
CA LYS A 121 -6.61 -0.86 -16.37
C LYS A 121 -7.40 -0.35 -17.59
N ASN A 122 -8.59 0.21 -17.37
CA ASN A 122 -9.39 0.83 -18.41
C ASN A 122 -8.85 2.23 -18.77
N LYS A 123 -8.27 2.35 -19.96
CA LYS A 123 -7.69 3.61 -20.46
C LYS A 123 -8.70 4.75 -20.63
N SER A 124 -9.99 4.45 -20.83
CA SER A 124 -11.01 5.50 -20.87
C SER A 124 -11.24 6.11 -19.48
N TYR A 125 -11.18 5.31 -18.41
CA TYR A 125 -11.28 5.80 -17.04
C TYR A 125 -10.05 6.60 -16.63
N GLN A 126 -8.85 6.16 -17.04
CA GLN A 126 -7.63 6.95 -16.85
C GLN A 126 -7.77 8.34 -17.50
N SER A 127 -8.21 8.39 -18.77
CA SER A 127 -8.35 9.65 -19.50
C SER A 127 -9.41 10.57 -18.89
N ASP A 128 -10.58 10.02 -18.54
CA ASP A 128 -11.66 10.76 -17.89
C ASP A 128 -11.25 11.25 -16.48
N TRP A 129 -10.40 10.52 -15.76
CA TRP A 129 -9.84 10.98 -14.49
C TRP A 129 -8.95 12.20 -14.66
N ILE A 130 -8.04 12.18 -15.64
CA ILE A 130 -7.18 13.34 -15.94
C ILE A 130 -8.02 14.55 -16.36
N GLU A 131 -9.02 14.36 -17.21
CA GLU A 131 -9.97 15.44 -17.58
C GLU A 131 -10.72 15.97 -16.35
N SER A 132 -11.12 15.09 -15.44
CA SER A 132 -11.79 15.48 -14.18
C SER A 132 -10.88 16.30 -13.28
N MET A 133 -9.59 15.97 -13.21
CA MET A 133 -8.60 16.76 -12.50
C MET A 133 -8.49 18.17 -13.09
N GLU A 134 -8.49 18.31 -14.41
CA GLU A 134 -8.46 19.63 -15.05
C GLU A 134 -9.75 20.43 -14.79
N ILE A 135 -10.93 19.81 -14.98
CA ILE A 135 -12.24 20.44 -14.77
C ILE A 135 -12.38 20.96 -13.33
N LEU A 136 -12.00 20.13 -12.36
CA LEU A 136 -12.13 20.42 -10.94
C LEU A 136 -10.89 21.10 -10.34
N LYS A 137 -9.90 21.43 -11.16
CA LYS A 137 -8.61 22.02 -10.76
C LYS A 137 -7.98 21.27 -9.59
N LEU A 138 -7.91 19.94 -9.70
CA LEU A 138 -7.31 19.06 -8.72
C LEU A 138 -5.80 19.05 -8.87
N ASN A 139 -5.11 19.33 -7.79
CA ASN A 139 -3.66 19.25 -7.66
C ASN A 139 -3.34 18.07 -6.74
N GLU A 140 -2.59 17.10 -7.26
CA GLU A 140 -2.10 15.97 -6.47
C GLU A 140 -1.16 16.46 -5.37
N VAL A 141 -1.33 15.93 -4.15
CA VAL A 141 -0.42 16.20 -3.05
C VAL A 141 0.82 15.34 -3.21
N ILE A 142 1.94 15.97 -3.59
CA ILE A 142 3.21 15.30 -3.90
C ILE A 142 4.27 15.38 -2.79
N GLU A 143 3.91 15.93 -1.64
CA GLU A 143 4.79 16.11 -0.47
C GLU A 143 4.05 15.81 0.84
N GLY A 144 4.80 15.35 1.85
CA GLY A 144 4.27 15.07 3.19
C GLY A 144 3.75 13.64 3.37
N GLU A 145 3.26 13.34 4.57
CA GLU A 145 2.89 11.98 5.01
C GLU A 145 1.66 11.41 4.29
N ILE A 146 0.83 12.27 3.71
CA ILE A 146 -0.41 11.89 3.02
C ILE A 146 -0.25 11.75 1.50
N ALA A 147 0.99 11.92 1.01
CA ALA A 147 1.30 11.88 -0.42
C ALA A 147 1.59 10.45 -0.93
N GLY A 148 1.56 10.31 -2.26
CA GLY A 148 1.74 9.05 -2.97
C GLY A 148 0.48 8.18 -2.95
N SER A 149 0.56 6.95 -3.46
CA SER A 149 -0.60 6.07 -3.60
C SER A 149 -0.25 4.62 -3.35
N ILE A 150 -1.26 3.82 -3.02
CA ILE A 150 -1.14 2.37 -2.95
C ILE A 150 -1.91 1.77 -4.12
N ILE A 151 -1.24 0.91 -4.88
CA ILE A 151 -1.81 0.15 -5.99
C ILE A 151 -2.07 -1.26 -5.49
N TYR A 152 -3.26 -1.76 -5.71
CA TYR A 152 -3.64 -3.13 -5.39
C TYR A 152 -3.68 -3.96 -6.68
N PHE A 153 -2.69 -4.82 -6.85
CA PHE A 153 -2.55 -5.73 -7.98
C PHE A 153 -3.08 -7.12 -7.67
N HIS A 154 -3.63 -7.78 -8.71
CA HIS A 154 -3.79 -9.23 -8.78
C HIS A 154 -2.70 -9.82 -9.69
N VAL A 155 -1.77 -10.57 -9.10
CA VAL A 155 -0.67 -11.26 -9.80
C VAL A 155 -0.95 -12.77 -9.89
N PRO A 156 -0.22 -13.54 -10.72
CA PRO A 156 -0.40 -14.98 -10.80
C PRO A 156 -0.25 -15.66 -9.42
N GLU A 157 -1.19 -16.55 -9.10
CA GLU A 157 -1.18 -17.31 -7.85
C GLU A 157 0.14 -18.08 -7.68
N GLY A 158 0.75 -17.94 -6.51
CA GLY A 158 2.03 -18.57 -6.17
C GLY A 158 3.27 -17.73 -6.52
N ASP A 159 3.13 -16.65 -7.30
CA ASP A 159 4.21 -15.75 -7.68
C ASP A 159 4.23 -14.45 -6.84
N GLU A 160 3.37 -14.30 -5.83
CA GLU A 160 3.15 -13.03 -5.09
C GLU A 160 4.46 -12.50 -4.50
N LYS A 161 5.23 -13.35 -3.82
CA LYS A 161 6.54 -12.98 -3.24
C LYS A 161 7.59 -12.63 -4.29
N ALA A 162 7.51 -13.23 -5.49
CA ALA A 162 8.41 -12.89 -6.59
C ALA A 162 8.05 -11.52 -7.18
N TRP A 163 6.75 -11.23 -7.31
CA TRP A 163 6.26 -9.93 -7.76
C TRP A 163 6.53 -8.81 -6.76
N VAL A 164 6.37 -9.06 -5.46
CA VAL A 164 6.80 -8.12 -4.41
C VAL A 164 8.25 -7.70 -4.63
N ARG A 165 9.18 -8.67 -4.72
CA ARG A 165 10.61 -8.37 -4.96
C ARG A 165 10.83 -7.60 -6.25
N LYS A 166 10.12 -7.96 -7.31
CA LYS A 166 10.22 -7.28 -8.61
C LYS A 166 9.68 -5.85 -8.56
N PHE A 167 8.64 -5.57 -7.78
CA PHE A 167 8.14 -4.21 -7.60
C PHE A 167 9.09 -3.36 -6.75
N GLU A 168 9.74 -3.94 -5.75
CA GLU A 168 10.75 -3.25 -4.93
C GLU A 168 12.02 -2.84 -5.72
N GLU A 169 12.25 -3.43 -6.90
CA GLU A 169 13.36 -3.04 -7.79
C GLU A 169 13.15 -1.65 -8.42
N TYR A 170 11.92 -1.11 -8.44
CA TYR A 170 11.63 0.20 -9.01
C TYR A 170 11.94 1.32 -8.01
N GLU A 171 12.77 2.28 -8.42
CA GLU A 171 13.20 3.38 -7.53
C GLU A 171 12.05 4.25 -7.00
N PHE A 172 10.90 4.28 -7.66
CA PHE A 172 9.71 5.04 -7.21
C PHE A 172 8.80 4.25 -6.26
N VAL A 173 9.06 2.97 -6.04
CA VAL A 173 8.33 2.15 -5.06
C VAL A 173 8.93 2.41 -3.68
N GLU A 174 8.07 2.64 -2.70
CA GLU A 174 8.44 2.81 -1.30
C GLU A 174 8.48 1.46 -0.58
N TRP A 175 7.46 0.63 -0.81
CA TRP A 175 7.38 -0.75 -0.37
C TRP A 175 6.40 -1.53 -1.25
N ALA A 176 6.55 -2.85 -1.27
CA ALA A 176 5.56 -3.78 -1.82
C ALA A 176 5.36 -4.94 -0.85
N GLU A 177 4.12 -5.40 -0.67
CA GLU A 177 3.78 -6.42 0.31
C GLU A 177 2.66 -7.32 -0.20
N VAL A 178 2.61 -8.56 0.32
CA VAL A 178 1.46 -9.45 0.10
C VAL A 178 0.29 -9.05 1.00
N ASN A 179 -0.94 -9.33 0.60
CA ASN A 179 -2.11 -9.04 1.44
C ASN A 179 -2.26 -10.07 2.56
N HIS A 180 -1.74 -9.78 3.75
CA HIS A 180 -1.78 -10.72 4.89
C HIS A 180 -3.20 -10.92 5.45
N ILE A 181 -3.55 -12.18 5.72
CA ILE A 181 -4.78 -12.55 6.43
C ILE A 181 -4.52 -12.42 7.93
N LEU A 182 -5.16 -11.45 8.56
CA LEU A 182 -5.10 -11.27 10.01
C LEU A 182 -6.07 -12.23 10.70
N ASN A 183 -5.54 -13.25 11.38
CA ASN A 183 -6.32 -14.04 12.33
C ASN A 183 -6.52 -13.22 13.60
N LEU A 184 -7.64 -12.48 13.66
CA LEU A 184 -8.07 -11.82 14.88
C LEU A 184 -8.51 -12.90 15.86
N ASN A 185 -7.61 -13.33 16.75
CA ASN A 185 -7.96 -14.21 17.85
C ASN A 185 -8.94 -13.44 18.75
N PRO A 186 -10.23 -13.85 18.88
CA PRO A 186 -11.22 -13.08 19.59
C PRO A 186 -11.05 -13.27 21.12
N TYR A 187 -9.95 -12.75 21.68
CA TYR A 187 -9.50 -12.82 23.08
C TYR A 187 -9.38 -14.25 23.70
N PRO A 188 -8.49 -14.45 24.70
CA PRO A 188 -8.36 -15.70 25.46
C PRO A 188 -9.57 -15.99 26.37
#